data_AF-B4GPK8-F1
#
_entry.id   AF-B4GPK8-F1
#
_cell.length_a   1.000
_cell.length_b   1.000
_cell.length_c   1.000
_cell.angle_alpha   90.00
_cell.angle_beta   90.00
_cell.angle_gamma   90.00
#
_symmetry.space_group_name_H-M   'P 1'
#
loop_
_entity.id
_entity.type
_entity.pdbx_description
1 polymer ?
#
loop_
_entity_poly.entity_id
_entity_poly.type
_entity_poly.pdbx_seq_one_letter_code
_entity_poly.pdbx_strand_id
1 'polypeptide(L)'
;MFSKTSLLLAMLGLGLVMGTLPKVKLPTTPKIHRLEQQTELLSVQNPVATQMCFGFYGPILNNVSTTYEINYSVCANNYEMASQNIYCRWNSTLVGLSHDGDSGCNTFVDCATIVDYVEAFECFARVGAQESKTMYSISANATQIAATIQSDLLLLESRRDVCVNDAERDFVEDTASTYEHLNACLNGAALPNEPVSTERPSTTEIPDTEGTTGFRIYWN
;
A
#
# COMPACT_ATOMS: atom_id res chain seq x y z
N MET A 1 -20.09 -7.56 -49.87
CA MET A 1 -20.01 -6.14 -49.46
C MET A 1 -20.68 -6.03 -48.09
N PHE A 2 -20.25 -5.10 -47.22
CA PHE A 2 -20.33 -5.09 -45.73
C PHE A 2 -19.21 -5.92 -45.09
N SER A 3 -18.37 -5.46 -44.17
CA SER A 3 -18.17 -4.15 -43.55
C SER A 3 -16.69 -4.07 -43.13
N LYS A 4 -15.96 -3.08 -43.66
CA LYS A 4 -14.60 -2.76 -43.19
C LYS A 4 -14.73 -1.86 -41.97
N THR A 5 -14.61 -2.43 -40.78
CA THR A 5 -14.26 -1.64 -39.58
C THR A 5 -12.99 -2.22 -39.02
N SER A 6 -11.89 -1.60 -39.41
CA SER A 6 -10.56 -1.93 -38.94
C SER A 6 -9.85 -0.63 -38.63
N LEU A 7 -9.40 -0.57 -37.38
CA LEU A 7 -8.21 0.11 -36.88
C LEU A 7 -8.30 1.60 -36.48
N LEU A 8 -8.15 1.75 -35.16
CA LEU A 8 -7.19 2.61 -34.46
C LEU A 8 -7.43 4.13 -34.43
N LEU A 9 -7.61 4.65 -33.21
CA LEU A 9 -6.68 5.59 -32.55
C LEU A 9 -7.30 6.06 -31.21
N ALA A 10 -7.27 5.21 -30.19
CA ALA A 10 -7.35 5.68 -28.81
C ALA A 10 -5.92 6.04 -28.39
N MET A 11 -5.53 7.27 -28.69
CA MET A 11 -4.24 7.84 -28.27
C MET A 11 -4.17 7.83 -26.75
N LEU A 12 -3.14 7.15 -26.23
CA LEU A 12 -2.72 7.21 -24.84
C LEU A 12 -2.56 8.67 -24.41
N GLY A 13 -3.46 9.12 -23.54
CA GLY A 13 -3.14 10.21 -22.62
C GLY A 13 -2.16 9.67 -21.60
N LEU A 14 -0.86 9.86 -21.84
CA LEU A 14 0.14 9.90 -20.77
C LEU A 14 -0.16 11.13 -19.92
N GLY A 15 -1.15 11.00 -19.04
CA GLY A 15 -1.34 11.91 -17.94
C GLY A 15 -0.13 11.78 -17.02
N LEU A 16 0.69 12.82 -16.99
CA LEU A 16 1.58 13.09 -15.88
C LEU A 16 0.70 13.22 -14.63
N VAL A 17 0.50 12.11 -13.92
CA VAL A 17 -0.03 12.16 -12.56
C VAL A 17 1.10 12.71 -11.71
N MET A 18 1.18 14.04 -11.62
CA MET A 18 1.82 14.66 -10.47
C MET A 18 1.07 14.12 -9.25
N GLY A 19 1.74 13.22 -8.53
CA GLY A 19 1.18 12.44 -7.43
C GLY A 19 0.66 13.35 -6.34
N THR A 20 -0.63 13.68 -6.44
CA THR A 20 -1.42 13.82 -5.23
C THR A 20 -1.73 12.39 -4.82
N LEU A 21 -1.07 11.91 -3.76
CA LEU A 21 -1.48 10.65 -3.15
C LEU A 21 -2.99 10.76 -2.91
N PRO A 22 -3.82 9.82 -3.39
CA PRO A 22 -5.22 9.82 -3.04
C PRO A 22 -5.29 9.85 -1.52
N LYS A 23 -6.02 10.82 -0.95
CA LYS A 23 -6.15 10.93 0.51
C LYS A 23 -6.67 9.59 1.03
N VAL A 24 -5.76 8.82 1.64
CA VAL A 24 -6.10 7.50 2.18
C VAL A 24 -7.04 7.74 3.33
N LYS A 25 -8.16 7.01 3.35
CA LYS A 25 -9.06 7.09 4.50
C LYS A 25 -8.30 6.55 5.72
N LEU A 26 -8.10 7.41 6.71
CA LEU A 26 -7.49 7.03 7.97
C LEU A 26 -8.40 6.02 8.70
N PRO A 27 -7.85 4.88 9.16
CA PRO A 27 -8.59 3.95 10.00
C PRO A 27 -9.07 4.68 11.25
N THR A 28 -10.30 4.42 11.69
CA THR A 28 -10.79 4.95 12.96
C THR A 28 -11.43 3.83 13.76
N THR A 29 -11.22 3.87 15.07
CA THR A 29 -11.82 2.94 16.02
C THR A 29 -12.59 3.71 17.10
N PRO A 30 -13.60 3.10 17.75
CA PRO A 30 -14.27 3.70 18.90
C PRO A 30 -13.35 4.07 20.05
N LYS A 31 -12.16 3.46 20.16
CA LYS A 31 -11.14 3.83 21.15
C LYS A 31 -10.50 5.16 20.78
N ILE A 32 -10.03 5.33 19.55
CA ILE A 32 -9.42 6.57 19.07
C ILE A 32 -10.40 7.74 19.21
N HIS A 33 -11.64 7.57 18.75
CA HIS A 33 -12.65 8.62 18.90
C HIS A 33 -12.93 9.05 20.34
N ARG A 34 -12.93 8.11 21.30
CA ARG A 34 -13.08 8.46 22.71
C ARG A 34 -11.87 9.21 23.25
N LEU A 35 -10.67 8.80 22.84
CA LEU A 35 -9.44 9.48 23.23
C LEU A 35 -9.36 10.90 22.67
N GLU A 36 -9.75 11.10 21.41
CA GLU A 36 -9.88 12.42 20.77
C GLU A 36 -10.84 13.33 21.54
N GLN A 37 -12.05 12.84 21.84
CA GLN A 37 -13.04 13.58 22.62
C GLN A 37 -12.50 13.95 24.01
N GLN A 38 -11.80 13.03 24.67
CA GLN A 38 -11.16 13.28 25.95
C GLN A 38 -10.08 14.36 25.82
N THR A 39 -9.25 14.32 24.76
CA THR A 39 -8.25 15.34 24.47
C THR A 39 -8.89 16.70 24.29
N GLU A 40 -9.97 16.80 23.52
CA GLU A 40 -10.71 18.05 23.32
C GLU A 40 -11.18 18.64 24.65
N LEU A 41 -11.81 17.82 25.50
CA LEU A 41 -12.28 18.25 26.82
C LEU A 41 -11.13 18.71 27.74
N LEU A 42 -10.05 17.95 27.81
CA LEU A 42 -8.90 18.26 28.66
C LEU A 42 -8.15 19.51 28.18
N SER A 43 -8.10 19.74 26.87
CA SER A 43 -7.42 20.89 26.28
C SER A 43 -8.09 22.23 26.63
N VAL A 44 -9.43 22.21 26.80
CA VAL A 44 -10.22 23.36 27.26
C VAL A 44 -10.04 23.58 28.76
N GLN A 45 -9.93 22.50 29.54
CA GLN A 45 -9.77 22.58 31.00
C GLN A 45 -8.39 23.07 31.42
N ASN A 46 -7.33 22.70 30.68
CA ASN A 46 -5.94 22.96 31.06
C ASN A 46 -5.16 23.76 29.99
N PRO A 47 -5.55 25.01 29.69
CA PRO A 47 -4.99 25.78 28.57
C PRO A 47 -3.48 26.01 28.66
N VAL A 48 -2.92 26.05 29.87
CA VAL A 48 -1.46 26.20 30.10
C VAL A 48 -0.71 24.94 29.65
N ALA A 49 -1.24 23.75 29.94
CA ALA A 49 -0.65 22.48 29.52
C ALA A 49 -0.86 22.21 28.03
N THR A 50 -1.98 22.68 27.45
CA THR A 50 -2.36 22.49 26.05
C THR A 50 -1.24 22.85 25.08
N GLN A 51 -0.66 24.05 25.19
CA GLN A 51 0.38 24.49 24.24
C GLN A 51 1.62 23.57 24.26
N MET A 52 2.04 23.14 25.45
CA MET A 52 3.22 22.29 25.63
C MET A 52 2.94 20.86 25.15
N CYS A 53 1.84 20.25 25.60
CA CYS A 53 1.49 18.88 25.25
C CYS A 53 1.22 18.71 23.75
N PHE A 54 0.45 19.62 23.13
CA PHE A 54 0.23 19.58 21.68
C PHE A 54 1.46 19.94 20.88
N GLY A 55 2.32 20.83 21.39
CA GLY A 55 3.60 21.13 20.77
C GLY A 55 4.50 19.89 20.65
N PHE A 56 4.41 18.96 21.61
CA PHE A 56 5.16 17.71 21.61
C PHE A 56 4.46 16.57 20.83
N TYR A 57 3.19 16.29 21.13
CA TYR A 57 2.47 15.14 20.57
C TYR A 57 1.82 15.42 19.20
N GLY A 58 1.56 16.68 18.86
CA GLY A 58 1.00 17.05 17.55
C GLY A 58 1.87 16.60 16.36
N PRO A 59 3.19 16.87 16.36
CA PRO A 59 4.10 16.34 15.36
C PRO A 59 4.13 14.81 15.29
N ILE A 60 3.98 14.12 16.43
CA ILE A 60 3.94 12.65 16.49
C ILE A 60 2.68 12.13 15.81
N LEU A 61 1.49 12.68 16.13
CA LEU A 61 0.22 12.32 15.47
C LEU A 61 0.27 12.55 13.95
N ASN A 62 0.88 13.67 13.52
CA ASN A 62 1.08 13.94 12.09
C ASN A 62 2.01 12.91 11.45
N ASN A 63 3.09 12.54 12.15
CA ASN A 63 4.02 11.52 11.67
C ASN A 63 3.34 10.16 11.54
N VAL A 64 2.56 9.72 12.53
CA VAL A 64 1.79 8.47 12.47
C VAL A 64 0.87 8.44 11.24
N SER A 65 0.16 9.54 10.97
CA SER A 65 -0.70 9.66 9.79
C SER A 65 0.09 9.59 8.48
N THR A 66 1.23 10.30 8.41
CA THR A 66 2.10 10.31 7.23
C THR A 66 2.72 8.93 6.97
N THR A 67 3.16 8.25 8.04
CA THR A 67 3.71 6.88 7.95
C THR A 67 2.67 5.90 7.43
N TYR A 68 1.42 6.00 7.90
CA TYR A 68 0.33 5.18 7.37
C TYR A 68 0.09 5.41 5.87
N GLU A 69 0.01 6.68 5.43
CA GLU A 69 -0.17 6.99 4.01
C GLU A 69 0.97 6.44 3.14
N ILE A 70 2.21 6.53 3.61
CA ILE A 70 3.39 5.96 2.94
C ILE A 70 3.28 4.44 2.87
N ASN A 71 3.02 3.77 3.99
CA ASN A 71 2.97 2.31 4.06
C ASN A 71 1.85 1.76 3.19
N TYR A 72 0.66 2.37 3.25
CA TYR A 72 -0.47 2.01 2.39
C TYR A 72 -0.11 2.15 0.90
N SER A 73 0.51 3.27 0.52
CA SER A 73 0.96 3.52 -0.86
C SER A 73 1.99 2.48 -1.32
N VAL A 74 2.93 2.10 -0.46
CA VAL A 74 3.90 1.02 -0.74
C VAL A 74 3.17 -0.31 -0.99
N CYS A 75 2.18 -0.67 -0.18
CA CYS A 75 1.38 -1.88 -0.38
C CYS A 75 0.68 -1.87 -1.75
N ALA A 76 0.05 -0.75 -2.12
CA ALA A 76 -0.64 -0.59 -3.40
C ALA A 76 0.33 -0.66 -4.60
N ASN A 77 1.43 0.09 -4.55
CA ASN A 77 2.42 0.12 -5.62
C ASN A 77 3.08 -1.25 -5.83
N ASN A 78 3.39 -1.96 -4.75
CA ASN A 78 3.97 -3.31 -4.84
C ASN A 78 3.00 -4.30 -5.51
N TYR A 79 1.72 -4.23 -5.16
CA TYR A 79 0.67 -5.04 -5.80
C TYR A 79 0.57 -4.72 -7.30
N GLU A 80 0.52 -3.44 -7.67
CA GLU A 80 0.41 -3.02 -9.06
C GLU A 80 1.63 -3.47 -9.88
N MET A 81 2.85 -3.18 -9.41
CA MET A 81 4.08 -3.58 -10.10
C MET A 81 4.18 -5.10 -10.24
N ALA A 82 3.87 -5.85 -9.19
CA ALA A 82 3.91 -7.32 -9.24
C ALA A 82 2.86 -7.89 -10.19
N SER A 83 1.65 -7.30 -10.22
CA SER A 83 0.59 -7.71 -11.15
C SER A 83 1.00 -7.46 -12.60
N GLN A 84 1.58 -6.28 -12.91
CA GLN A 84 2.10 -5.99 -14.24
C GLN A 84 3.21 -6.97 -14.65
N ASN A 85 4.11 -7.31 -13.73
CA ASN A 85 5.16 -8.29 -13.99
C ASN A 85 4.62 -9.69 -14.33
N ILE A 86 3.50 -10.11 -13.71
CA ILE A 86 2.81 -11.36 -14.09
C ILE A 86 2.37 -11.28 -15.55
N TYR A 87 1.66 -10.22 -15.95
CA TYR A 87 1.18 -10.08 -17.33
C TYR A 87 2.33 -10.00 -18.34
N CYS A 88 3.38 -9.24 -18.04
CA CYS A 88 4.56 -9.12 -18.91
C CYS A 88 5.23 -10.48 -19.15
N ARG A 89 5.29 -11.35 -18.14
CA ARG A 89 5.88 -12.70 -18.26
C ARG A 89 5.14 -13.57 -19.29
N TRP A 90 3.83 -13.42 -19.41
CA TRP A 90 3.00 -14.24 -20.29
C TRP A 90 2.80 -13.65 -21.69
N ASN A 91 3.27 -12.43 -21.94
CA ASN A 91 3.06 -11.74 -23.22
C ASN A 91 3.57 -12.54 -24.43
N SER A 92 4.81 -13.06 -24.37
CA SER A 92 5.37 -13.87 -25.45
C SER A 92 4.60 -15.18 -25.67
N THR A 93 4.09 -15.77 -24.60
CA THR A 93 3.30 -17.01 -24.67
C THR A 93 1.95 -16.76 -25.32
N LEU A 94 1.29 -15.64 -24.98
CA LEU A 94 0.05 -15.23 -25.62
C LEU A 94 0.23 -14.99 -27.13
N VAL A 95 1.31 -14.31 -27.52
CA VAL A 95 1.66 -14.11 -28.93
C VAL A 95 1.94 -15.45 -29.63
N GLY A 96 2.65 -16.37 -28.98
CA GLY A 96 2.92 -17.71 -29.51
C GLY A 96 1.63 -18.51 -29.77
N LEU A 97 0.71 -18.55 -28.80
CA LEU A 97 -0.57 -19.22 -28.96
C LEU A 97 -1.42 -18.61 -30.08
N SER A 98 -1.40 -17.28 -30.22
CA SER A 98 -2.07 -16.60 -31.33
C SER A 98 -1.47 -17.00 -32.68
N HIS A 99 -0.14 -17.01 -32.78
CA HIS A 99 0.56 -17.42 -33.99
C HIS A 99 0.27 -18.88 -34.37
N ASP A 100 0.27 -19.79 -33.39
CA ASP A 100 -0.03 -21.21 -33.62
C ASP A 100 -1.48 -21.39 -34.09
N GLY A 101 -2.41 -20.61 -33.52
CA GLY A 101 -3.80 -20.55 -33.95
C GLY A 101 -3.94 -20.10 -35.41
N ASP A 102 -3.30 -18.99 -35.77
CA ASP A 102 -3.30 -18.45 -37.14
C ASP A 102 -2.65 -19.41 -38.13
N SER A 103 -1.50 -19.99 -37.76
CA SER A 103 -0.78 -20.94 -38.61
C SER A 103 -1.63 -22.17 -38.89
N GLY A 104 -2.25 -22.76 -37.86
CA GLY A 104 -3.14 -23.90 -38.02
C GLY A 104 -4.34 -23.58 -38.90
N CYS A 105 -4.98 -22.41 -38.72
CA CYS A 105 -6.10 -21.98 -39.55
C CYS A 105 -5.72 -21.76 -41.02
N ASN A 106 -4.53 -21.23 -41.29
CA ASN A 106 -4.06 -20.97 -42.65
C ASN A 106 -3.82 -22.25 -43.46
N THR A 107 -3.55 -23.40 -42.83
CA THR A 107 -3.39 -24.67 -43.55
C THR A 107 -4.63 -25.11 -44.34
N PHE A 108 -5.83 -24.67 -43.90
CA PHE A 108 -7.07 -24.95 -44.61
C PHE A 108 -7.18 -24.22 -45.95
N VAL A 109 -6.48 -23.08 -46.10
CA VAL A 109 -6.47 -22.29 -47.34
C VAL A 109 -5.85 -23.09 -48.47
N ASP A 110 -4.80 -23.86 -48.19
CA ASP A 110 -4.10 -24.67 -49.20
C ASP A 110 -5.02 -25.72 -49.82
N CYS A 111 -5.85 -26.39 -49.01
CA CYS A 111 -6.83 -27.36 -49.50
C CYS A 111 -7.87 -26.73 -50.45
N ALA A 112 -8.22 -25.45 -50.24
CA ALA A 112 -9.18 -24.73 -51.08
C ALA A 112 -8.64 -24.38 -52.48
N THR A 113 -7.32 -24.49 -52.68
CA THR A 113 -6.68 -24.22 -53.98
C THR A 113 -6.62 -25.46 -54.89
N ILE A 114 -6.95 -26.65 -54.37
CA ILE A 114 -6.91 -27.91 -55.10
C ILE A 114 -8.10 -27.99 -56.07
N VAL A 115 -7.81 -28.31 -57.34
CA VAL A 115 -8.82 -28.36 -58.41
C VAL A 115 -9.60 -29.68 -58.40
N ASP A 116 -8.96 -30.80 -58.06
CA ASP A 116 -9.65 -32.08 -57.91
C ASP A 116 -10.48 -32.09 -56.63
N TYR A 117 -11.80 -32.25 -56.77
CA TYR A 117 -12.71 -32.15 -55.63
C TYR A 117 -12.53 -33.29 -54.62
N VAL A 118 -12.21 -34.51 -55.07
CA VAL A 118 -12.03 -35.63 -54.15
C VAL A 118 -10.75 -35.41 -53.34
N GLU A 119 -9.66 -35.04 -53.99
CA GLU A 119 -8.40 -34.69 -53.34
C GLU A 119 -8.56 -33.49 -52.39
N ALA A 120 -9.33 -32.47 -52.78
CA ALA A 120 -9.63 -31.32 -51.94
C ALA A 120 -10.36 -31.74 -50.65
N PHE A 121 -11.41 -32.56 -50.76
CA PHE A 121 -12.14 -33.06 -49.59
C PHE A 121 -11.28 -33.98 -48.71
N GLU A 122 -10.44 -34.84 -49.29
CA GLU A 122 -9.47 -35.65 -48.54
C GLU A 122 -8.42 -34.79 -47.82
N CYS A 123 -7.96 -33.71 -48.46
CA CYS A 123 -7.07 -32.71 -47.85
C CYS A 123 -7.74 -32.09 -46.61
N PHE A 124 -8.97 -31.60 -46.73
CA PHE A 124 -9.71 -31.03 -45.61
C PHE A 124 -9.90 -32.02 -44.46
N ALA A 125 -10.20 -33.29 -44.75
CA ALA A 125 -10.34 -34.32 -43.73
C ALA A 125 -9.02 -34.56 -42.97
N ARG A 126 -7.89 -34.65 -43.70
CA ARG A 126 -6.56 -34.86 -43.11
C ARG A 126 -6.08 -33.65 -42.30
N VAL A 127 -6.15 -32.46 -42.89
CA VAL A 127 -5.76 -31.20 -42.22
C VAL A 127 -6.66 -30.96 -41.01
N GLY A 128 -7.98 -31.15 -41.14
CA GLY A 128 -8.90 -31.02 -40.03
C GLY A 128 -8.57 -31.95 -38.85
N ALA A 129 -8.25 -33.21 -39.14
CA ALA A 129 -7.82 -34.15 -38.09
C ALA A 129 -6.49 -33.74 -37.44
N GLN A 130 -5.53 -33.21 -38.20
CA GLN A 130 -4.25 -32.76 -37.68
C GLN A 130 -4.40 -31.50 -36.83
N GLU A 131 -5.04 -30.46 -37.36
CA GLU A 131 -5.21 -29.18 -36.68
C GLU A 131 -6.17 -29.26 -35.49
N SER A 132 -7.10 -30.22 -35.45
CA SER A 132 -7.92 -30.46 -34.26
C SER A 132 -7.06 -30.75 -33.01
N LYS A 133 -5.90 -31.41 -33.18
CA LYS A 133 -4.95 -31.66 -32.08
C LYS A 133 -4.20 -30.40 -31.69
N THR A 134 -3.78 -29.60 -32.67
CA THR A 134 -3.16 -28.28 -32.45
C THR A 134 -4.10 -27.38 -31.64
N MET A 135 -5.36 -27.26 -32.08
CA MET A 135 -6.38 -26.43 -31.42
C MET A 135 -6.72 -26.95 -30.01
N TYR A 136 -6.75 -28.27 -29.81
CA TYR A 136 -6.91 -28.84 -28.47
C TYR A 136 -5.74 -28.47 -27.54
N SER A 137 -4.50 -28.55 -28.03
CA SER A 137 -3.30 -28.14 -27.28
C SER A 137 -3.33 -26.66 -26.93
N ILE A 138 -3.67 -25.79 -27.88
CA ILE A 138 -3.83 -24.34 -27.64
C ILE A 138 -4.87 -24.10 -26.54
N SER A 139 -6.03 -24.75 -26.64
CA SER A 139 -7.11 -24.62 -25.65
C SER A 139 -6.67 -25.08 -24.25
N ALA A 140 -6.03 -26.23 -24.15
CA ALA A 140 -5.53 -26.78 -22.88
C ALA A 140 -4.48 -25.86 -22.25
N ASN A 141 -3.48 -25.42 -23.04
CA ASN A 141 -2.42 -24.52 -22.58
C ASN A 141 -3.00 -23.18 -22.14
N ALA A 142 -3.88 -22.56 -22.94
CA ALA A 142 -4.51 -21.29 -22.60
C ALA A 142 -5.30 -21.38 -21.29
N THR A 143 -6.05 -22.48 -21.10
CA THR A 143 -6.83 -22.72 -19.86
C THR A 143 -5.91 -22.84 -18.65
N GLN A 144 -4.83 -23.62 -18.77
CA GLN A 144 -3.86 -23.80 -17.69
C GLN A 144 -3.15 -22.48 -17.34
N ILE A 145 -2.75 -21.71 -18.35
CA ILE A 145 -2.08 -20.42 -18.17
C ILE A 145 -3.02 -19.43 -17.50
N ALA A 146 -4.28 -19.34 -17.95
CA ALA A 146 -5.27 -18.45 -17.35
C ALA A 146 -5.51 -18.78 -15.86
N ALA A 147 -5.65 -20.08 -15.53
CA ALA A 147 -5.77 -20.52 -14.14
C ALA A 147 -4.52 -20.18 -13.30
N THR A 148 -3.34 -20.30 -13.89
CA THR A 148 -2.07 -19.95 -13.24
C THR A 148 -1.99 -18.45 -12.95
N ILE A 149 -2.29 -17.60 -13.95
CA ILE A 149 -2.32 -16.13 -13.78
C ILE A 149 -3.32 -15.75 -12.69
N GLN A 150 -4.53 -16.33 -12.70
CA GLN A 150 -5.54 -16.06 -11.70
C GLN A 150 -5.06 -16.44 -10.29
N SER A 151 -4.43 -17.61 -10.14
CA SER A 151 -3.86 -18.05 -8.87
C SER A 151 -2.76 -17.09 -8.38
N ASP A 152 -1.87 -16.66 -9.26
CA ASP A 152 -0.78 -15.74 -8.91
C ASP A 152 -1.34 -14.37 -8.47
N LEU A 153 -2.36 -13.85 -9.15
CA LEU A 153 -3.01 -12.59 -8.79
C LEU A 153 -3.74 -12.68 -7.44
N LEU A 154 -4.42 -13.80 -7.15
CA LEU A 154 -5.05 -14.03 -5.85
C LEU A 154 -4.01 -14.05 -4.71
N LEU A 155 -2.83 -14.64 -4.95
CA LEU A 155 -1.74 -14.61 -4.00
C LEU A 155 -1.22 -13.17 -3.77
N LEU A 156 -1.10 -12.36 -4.83
CA LEU A 156 -0.71 -10.96 -4.70
C LEU A 156 -1.75 -10.14 -3.93
N GLU A 157 -3.03 -10.37 -4.17
CA GLU A 157 -4.12 -9.72 -3.45
C GLU A 157 -4.07 -10.06 -1.96
N SER A 158 -3.91 -11.34 -1.61
CA SER A 158 -3.75 -11.75 -0.22
C SER A 158 -2.54 -11.09 0.46
N ARG A 159 -1.41 -10.96 -0.25
CA ARG A 159 -0.23 -10.25 0.27
C ARG A 159 -0.47 -8.76 0.45
N ARG A 160 -1.19 -8.12 -0.47
CA ARG A 160 -1.60 -6.71 -0.34
C ARG A 160 -2.46 -6.53 0.91
N ASP A 161 -3.44 -7.41 1.13
CA ASP A 161 -4.34 -7.31 2.27
C ASP A 161 -3.60 -7.45 3.59
N VAL A 162 -2.65 -8.38 3.70
CA VAL A 162 -1.78 -8.49 4.89
C VAL A 162 -0.98 -7.20 5.10
N CYS A 163 -0.36 -6.66 4.05
CA CYS A 163 0.41 -5.42 4.11
C CYS A 163 -0.43 -4.22 4.57
N VAL A 164 -1.66 -4.08 4.03
CA VAL A 164 -2.58 -3.01 4.41
C VAL A 164 -3.04 -3.19 5.86
N ASN A 165 -3.41 -4.40 6.27
CA ASN A 165 -3.84 -4.68 7.64
C ASN A 165 -2.73 -4.38 8.67
N ASP A 166 -1.47 -4.69 8.34
CA ASP A 166 -0.34 -4.33 9.20
C ASP A 166 -0.18 -2.80 9.30
N ALA A 167 -0.25 -2.08 8.18
CA ALA A 167 -0.22 -0.61 8.19
C ALA A 167 -1.38 0.01 8.99
N GLU A 168 -2.59 -0.55 8.86
CA GLU A 168 -3.75 -0.11 9.62
C GLU A 168 -3.61 -0.40 11.12
N ARG A 169 -3.10 -1.58 11.49
CA ARG A 169 -2.85 -1.93 12.89
C ARG A 169 -1.87 -0.94 13.51
N ASP A 170 -0.72 -0.74 12.86
CA ASP A 170 0.33 0.13 13.37
C ASP A 170 -0.21 1.57 13.52
N PHE A 171 -0.96 2.07 12.53
CA PHE A 171 -1.64 3.36 12.63
C PHE A 171 -2.57 3.45 13.85
N VAL A 172 -3.44 2.45 14.04
CA VAL A 172 -4.43 2.46 15.13
C VAL A 172 -3.76 2.40 16.50
N GLU A 173 -2.76 1.54 16.65
CA GLU A 173 -2.03 1.35 17.91
C GLU A 173 -1.22 2.61 18.26
N ASP A 174 -0.47 3.15 17.31
CA ASP A 174 0.34 4.35 17.52
C ASP A 174 -0.51 5.59 17.76
N THR A 175 -1.63 5.75 17.03
CA THR A 175 -2.57 6.85 17.25
C THR A 175 -3.16 6.77 18.66
N ALA A 176 -3.64 5.58 19.07
CA ALA A 176 -4.22 5.40 20.40
C ALA A 176 -3.19 5.67 21.50
N SER A 177 -1.99 5.11 21.39
CA SER A 177 -0.88 5.32 22.34
C SER A 177 -0.50 6.80 22.44
N THR A 178 -0.41 7.50 21.31
CA THR A 178 -0.08 8.92 21.28
C THR A 178 -1.16 9.77 21.96
N TYR A 179 -2.44 9.48 21.71
CA TYR A 179 -3.52 10.18 22.41
C TYR A 179 -3.59 9.84 23.91
N GLU A 180 -3.29 8.61 24.31
CA GLU A 180 -3.20 8.23 25.73
C GLU A 180 -2.12 9.07 26.45
N HIS A 181 -0.93 9.20 25.85
CA HIS A 181 0.14 10.03 26.40
C HIS A 181 -0.19 11.53 26.36
N LEU A 182 -0.83 12.01 25.30
CA LEU A 182 -1.31 13.39 25.22
C LEU A 182 -2.32 13.68 26.32
N ASN A 183 -3.30 12.80 26.54
CA ASN A 183 -4.28 12.93 27.61
C ASN A 183 -3.62 12.88 29.00
N ALA A 184 -2.61 12.05 29.20
CA ALA A 184 -1.83 12.03 30.43
C ALA A 184 -1.09 13.36 30.65
N CYS A 185 -0.45 13.91 29.61
CA CYS A 185 0.22 15.20 29.66
C CYS A 185 -0.75 16.34 30.01
N LEU A 186 -1.93 16.37 29.39
CA LEU A 186 -2.97 17.36 29.70
C LEU A 186 -3.51 17.24 31.13
N ASN A 187 -3.33 16.09 31.78
CA ASN A 187 -3.64 15.86 33.19
C ASN A 187 -2.43 16.12 34.13
N GLY A 188 -1.33 16.66 33.61
CA GLY A 188 -0.16 17.06 34.40
C GLY A 188 0.95 16.01 34.47
N ALA A 189 0.91 14.94 33.66
CA ALA A 189 2.07 14.06 33.51
C ALA A 189 3.23 14.81 32.84
N ALA A 190 4.45 14.63 33.35
CA ALA A 190 5.65 15.21 32.76
C ALA A 190 5.91 14.64 31.35
N LEU A 191 6.48 15.47 30.47
CA LEU A 191 6.93 14.99 29.17
C LEU A 191 8.13 14.06 29.33
N PRO A 192 8.33 13.08 28.41
CA PRO A 192 9.41 12.08 28.51
C PRO A 192 10.84 12.64 28.64
N ASN A 193 11.05 13.92 28.32
CA ASN A 193 12.36 14.59 28.37
C ASN A 193 12.38 15.86 29.25
N GLU A 194 11.37 16.10 30.09
CA GLU A 194 11.49 17.17 31.08
C GLU A 194 12.46 16.74 32.20
N PRO A 195 13.45 17.57 32.55
CA PRO A 195 14.24 17.32 33.76
C PRO A 195 13.29 17.35 34.95
N VAL A 196 13.28 16.28 35.75
CA VAL A 196 12.56 16.23 37.02
C VAL A 196 13.00 17.44 37.84
N SER A 197 12.09 18.42 38.00
CA SER A 197 12.35 19.56 38.86
C SER A 197 12.29 19.06 40.30
N THR A 198 13.47 18.81 40.88
CA THR A 198 13.62 18.44 42.29
C THR A 198 13.03 19.56 43.14
N GLU A 199 11.98 19.22 43.88
CA GLU A 199 11.30 20.07 44.85
C GLU A 199 12.34 20.62 45.85
N ARG A 200 12.41 21.96 45.95
CA ARG A 200 13.31 22.69 46.85
C ARG A 200 12.81 22.53 48.29
N PRO A 201 13.62 22.04 49.25
CA PRO A 201 13.23 22.05 50.65
C PRO A 201 13.08 23.50 51.14
N SER A 202 11.93 23.79 51.74
CA SER A 202 11.65 25.05 52.40
C SER A 202 12.58 25.22 53.60
N THR A 203 13.43 26.23 53.57
CA THR A 203 14.34 26.59 54.67
C THR A 203 13.52 27.12 55.84
N THR A 204 13.55 26.41 56.98
CA THR A 204 13.17 26.96 58.29
C THR A 204 14.40 27.63 58.90
N GLU A 205 14.32 28.94 59.13
CA GLU A 205 15.32 29.73 59.84
C GLU A 205 15.33 29.38 61.34
N ILE A 206 16.52 29.16 61.90
CA ILE A 206 16.81 29.27 63.34
C ILE A 206 18.15 30.01 63.48
N PRO A 207 18.26 31.03 64.35
CA PRO A 207 19.46 31.88 64.46
C PRO A 207 20.48 31.43 65.53
N ASP A 208 21.70 31.98 65.35
CA ASP A 208 22.84 32.15 66.28
C ASP A 208 23.72 30.90 66.59
N THR A 209 25.06 30.92 66.72
CA THR A 209 26.08 31.98 66.93
C THR A 209 27.50 31.46 66.54
N GLU A 210 28.41 32.39 66.19
CA GLU A 210 29.89 32.42 66.37
C GLU A 210 30.82 31.27 65.94
N GLY A 211 31.85 31.63 65.13
CA GLY A 211 33.10 30.87 65.06
C GLY A 211 33.90 30.92 63.75
N THR A 212 34.60 32.03 63.50
CA THR A 212 35.98 32.16 62.97
C THR A 212 36.52 31.29 61.80
N THR A 213 37.16 32.01 60.85
CA THR A 213 38.20 31.60 59.87
C THR A 213 37.83 30.89 58.56
N GLY A 214 37.54 31.72 57.54
CA GLY A 214 38.34 31.87 56.31
C GLY A 214 38.64 30.67 55.39
N PHE A 215 38.08 30.71 54.17
CA PHE A 215 38.84 30.42 52.93
C PHE A 215 38.11 30.98 51.69
N ARG A 216 38.83 31.74 50.84
CA ARG A 216 38.47 32.07 49.44
C ARG A 216 38.55 30.76 48.61
N ILE A 217 37.84 30.56 47.51
CA ILE A 217 38.26 30.95 46.14
C ILE A 217 37.11 30.63 45.15
N TYR A 218 37.09 31.48 44.15
CA TYR A 218 36.33 31.63 42.91
C TYR A 218 35.89 30.40 42.09
N TRP A 219 34.78 30.67 41.39
CA TRP A 219 34.21 30.07 40.19
C TRP A 219 35.19 29.78 39.05
N ASN A 220 34.81 28.79 38.24
CA ASN A 220 34.93 28.85 36.79
C ASN A 220 33.57 28.43 36.19
#